data_AF-M0MFD3-F1
#
_entry.id   AF-M0MFD3-F1
#
_cell.length_a   1.000
_cell.length_b   1.000
_cell.length_c   1.000
_cell.angle_alpha   90.00
_cell.angle_beta   90.00
_cell.angle_gamma   90.00
#
_symmetry.space_group_name_H-M   'P 1'
#
loop_
_entity.id
_entity.type
_entity.pdbx_description
1 polymer ?
#
loop_
_entity_poly.entity_id
_entity_poly.type
_entity_poly.pdbx_seq_one_letter_code
_entity_poly.pdbx_strand_id
1 'polypeptide(L)'
;MADGSGTVEGSEGTNGVGEQGDGGTTYSGLLTAIPYAFRASGSRLFRGYAIVGTLATVLVTVLMALALVTVFGATATGTGGGSLTLSRAFYVVVGLFVVGPMLAPILLVARRHRREGSTARYDAALGIAGFVYFGSLYCGLLISVPPGQQESVNGALAPLVGWFYALPQLAGLAPPVLAAGLIWVAHRYTR
;
A
#
# COMPACT_ATOMS: atom_id res chain seq x y z
N MET A 1 30.52 -53.08 55.73
CA MET A 1 31.18 -53.92 54.71
C MET A 1 30.96 -53.19 53.38
N ALA A 2 31.58 -52.02 53.17
CA ALA A 2 32.98 -51.77 52.78
C ALA A 2 33.28 -52.25 51.35
N ASP A 3 33.23 -51.31 50.40
CA ASP A 3 34.17 -51.10 49.27
C ASP A 3 33.75 -49.77 48.60
N GLY A 4 34.53 -48.69 48.46
CA GLY A 4 35.84 -48.57 47.79
C GLY A 4 35.60 -48.32 46.30
N SER A 5 36.23 -47.41 45.54
CA SER A 5 37.14 -46.28 45.73
C SER A 5 37.34 -45.63 44.34
N GLY A 6 37.76 -44.36 44.28
CA GLY A 6 38.32 -43.71 43.06
C GLY A 6 37.28 -43.11 42.10
N THR A 7 37.48 -41.99 41.40
CA THR A 7 38.65 -41.13 41.12
C THR A 7 38.11 -39.83 40.50
N VAL A 8 38.91 -38.76 40.59
CA VAL A 8 38.64 -37.38 40.18
C VAL A 8 38.73 -37.21 38.65
N GLU A 9 38.08 -36.15 38.14
CA GLU A 9 38.37 -35.33 36.94
C GLU A 9 37.38 -35.40 35.76
N GLY A 10 36.86 -34.22 35.40
CA GLY A 10 36.89 -33.77 34.01
C GLY A 10 35.55 -33.55 33.30
N SER A 11 35.43 -32.36 32.70
CA SER A 11 34.66 -32.02 31.49
C SER A 11 33.25 -31.41 31.66
N GLU A 12 33.24 -30.07 31.50
CA GLU A 12 32.33 -29.29 30.65
C GLU A 12 30.85 -29.69 30.55
N GLY A 13 30.01 -28.93 31.24
CA GLY A 13 28.57 -28.85 31.01
C GLY A 13 28.16 -27.39 30.85
N THR A 14 28.19 -26.93 29.60
CA THR A 14 27.72 -25.61 29.17
C THR A 14 26.21 -25.43 29.42
N ASN A 15 25.81 -24.17 29.64
CA ASN A 15 24.48 -23.60 29.39
C ASN A 15 23.27 -24.16 30.16
N GLY A 16 22.91 -23.47 31.25
CA GLY A 16 21.59 -23.52 31.86
C GLY A 16 20.93 -22.15 31.92
N VAL A 17 20.13 -21.85 30.89
CA VAL A 17 18.89 -21.04 30.90
C VAL A 17 19.05 -19.59 31.43
N GLY A 18 19.07 -18.54 30.61
CA GLY A 18 18.10 -18.27 29.54
C GLY A 18 17.08 -17.23 29.99
N GLU A 19 17.53 -16.06 30.45
CA GLU A 19 16.67 -14.87 30.62
C GLU A 19 17.23 -13.73 29.75
N GLN A 20 16.93 -13.74 28.45
CA GLN A 20 16.94 -12.54 27.62
C GLN A 20 15.80 -12.64 26.60
N GLY A 21 14.99 -11.57 26.55
CA GLY A 21 13.65 -11.54 25.98
C GLY A 21 13.53 -11.91 24.50
N ASP A 22 12.64 -12.86 24.22
CA ASP A 22 12.14 -13.20 22.89
C ASP A 22 10.88 -12.38 22.56
N GLY A 23 11.07 -11.06 22.36
CA GLY A 23 10.02 -10.15 21.89
C GLY A 23 10.24 -9.63 20.45
N GLY A 24 11.35 -9.99 19.81
CA GLY A 24 11.84 -9.34 18.58
C GLY A 24 11.85 -10.20 17.31
N THR A 25 11.61 -11.50 17.39
CA THR A 25 11.85 -12.44 16.28
C THR A 25 10.60 -12.79 15.47
N THR A 26 9.40 -12.66 16.06
CA THR A 26 8.14 -13.02 15.39
C THR A 26 7.53 -11.86 14.58
N TYR A 27 7.79 -10.60 14.95
CA TYR A 27 7.35 -9.43 14.17
C TYR A 27 8.34 -9.00 13.06
N SER A 28 9.62 -9.38 13.17
CA SER A 28 10.66 -9.06 12.19
C SER A 28 10.52 -9.87 10.89
N GLY A 29 9.91 -11.07 10.94
CA GLY A 29 9.63 -11.90 9.76
C GLY A 29 8.54 -11.35 8.82
N LEU A 30 7.61 -10.53 9.35
CA LEU A 30 6.53 -9.94 8.55
C LEU A 30 6.99 -8.73 7.72
N LEU A 31 7.93 -7.95 8.26
CA LEU A 31 8.52 -6.80 7.55
C LEU A 31 9.65 -7.22 6.58
N THR A 32 10.27 -8.40 6.77
CA THR A 32 11.33 -8.92 5.88
C THR A 32 10.85 -9.91 4.82
N ALA A 33 9.62 -10.43 4.89
CA ALA A 33 9.05 -11.29 3.84
C ALA A 33 8.68 -10.51 2.56
N ILE A 34 8.37 -9.22 2.67
CA ILE A 34 8.00 -8.34 1.56
C ILE A 34 9.16 -8.18 0.54
N PRO A 35 10.43 -7.93 0.92
CA PRO A 35 11.52 -7.84 -0.05
C PRO A 35 11.92 -9.18 -0.70
N TYR A 36 11.55 -10.34 -0.15
CA TYR A 36 11.88 -11.64 -0.77
C TYR A 36 10.99 -11.95 -1.98
N ALA A 37 9.71 -11.54 -1.96
CA ALA A 37 8.79 -11.66 -3.11
C ALA A 37 9.15 -10.71 -4.27
N PHE A 38 9.81 -9.59 -3.98
CA PHE A 38 10.35 -8.65 -4.97
C PHE A 38 11.46 -9.25 -5.86
N ARG A 39 12.14 -10.29 -5.39
CA ARG A 39 13.29 -10.89 -6.10
C ARG A 39 12.88 -11.93 -7.14
N ALA A 40 11.70 -12.54 -6.99
CA ALA A 40 11.35 -13.76 -7.72
C ALA A 40 10.41 -13.56 -8.92
N SER A 41 9.91 -12.35 -9.16
CA SER A 41 9.10 -12.04 -10.35
C SER A 41 9.98 -11.67 -11.55
N GLY A 42 9.84 -12.41 -12.65
CA GLY A 42 10.65 -12.25 -13.87
C GLY A 42 10.26 -11.07 -14.78
N SER A 43 9.20 -10.32 -14.46
CA SER A 43 8.71 -9.20 -15.29
C SER A 43 9.27 -7.85 -14.83
N ARG A 44 10.04 -7.18 -15.69
CA ARG A 44 10.53 -5.80 -15.43
C ARG A 44 9.39 -4.81 -15.21
N LEU A 45 8.23 -5.04 -15.85
CA LEU A 45 7.06 -4.17 -15.76
C LEU A 45 6.42 -4.21 -14.35
N PHE A 46 6.29 -5.41 -13.79
CA PHE A 46 5.80 -5.58 -12.42
C PHE A 46 6.81 -5.05 -11.41
N ARG A 47 8.11 -5.26 -11.64
CA ARG A 47 9.16 -4.76 -10.74
C ARG A 47 9.20 -3.23 -10.70
N GLY A 48 9.05 -2.57 -11.85
CA GLY A 48 8.91 -1.11 -11.93
C GLY A 48 7.68 -0.62 -11.18
N TYR A 49 6.52 -1.23 -11.43
CA TYR A 49 5.29 -0.92 -10.69
C TYR A 49 5.47 -1.13 -9.19
N ALA A 50 6.09 -2.21 -8.75
CA ALA A 50 6.22 -2.52 -7.33
C ALA A 50 7.10 -1.48 -6.60
N ILE A 51 8.16 -0.98 -7.25
CA ILE A 51 8.99 0.11 -6.71
C ILE A 51 8.19 1.42 -6.69
N VAL A 52 7.62 1.81 -7.83
CA VAL A 52 6.87 3.07 -7.95
C VAL A 52 5.63 3.05 -7.05
N GLY A 53 4.95 1.92 -6.99
CA GLY A 53 3.72 1.68 -6.24
C GLY A 53 3.95 1.67 -4.74
N THR A 54 5.01 1.02 -4.24
CA THR A 54 5.37 1.12 -2.82
C THR A 54 5.76 2.53 -2.45
N LEU A 55 6.61 3.18 -3.25
CA LEU A 55 7.04 4.57 -3.01
C LEU A 55 5.84 5.54 -2.99
N ALA A 56 4.95 5.44 -3.98
CA ALA A 56 3.74 6.23 -4.03
C ALA A 56 2.82 5.92 -2.84
N THR A 57 2.74 4.66 -2.40
CA THR A 57 1.91 4.29 -1.23
C THR A 57 2.45 4.92 0.04
N VAL A 58 3.75 4.86 0.25
CA VAL A 58 4.41 5.53 1.38
C VAL A 58 4.14 7.03 1.32
N LEU A 59 4.35 7.65 0.16
CA LEU A 59 4.10 9.08 -0.03
C LEU A 59 2.64 9.45 0.30
N VAL A 60 1.67 8.76 -0.30
CA VAL A 60 0.23 9.00 -0.05
C VAL A 60 -0.13 8.77 1.41
N THR A 61 0.43 7.74 2.05
CA THR A 61 0.19 7.47 3.48
C THR A 61 0.73 8.59 4.35
N VAL A 62 1.94 9.09 4.04
CA VAL A 62 2.53 10.24 4.75
C VAL A 62 1.69 11.50 4.54
N LEU A 63 1.30 11.81 3.30
CA LEU A 63 0.43 12.95 3.00
C LEU A 63 -0.91 12.83 3.75
N MET A 64 -1.50 11.64 3.76
CA MET A 64 -2.74 11.38 4.49
C MET A 64 -2.56 11.60 6.00
N ALA A 65 -1.47 11.11 6.58
CA ALA A 65 -1.15 11.32 8.00
C ALA A 65 -0.92 12.80 8.32
N LEU A 66 -0.18 13.52 7.48
CA LEU A 66 0.05 14.96 7.64
C LEU A 66 -1.26 15.74 7.57
N ALA A 67 -2.13 15.45 6.60
CA ALA A 67 -3.42 16.11 6.50
C ALA A 67 -4.38 15.70 7.63
N LEU A 68 -4.24 14.50 8.21
CA LEU A 68 -4.93 14.15 9.44
C LEU A 68 -4.46 15.06 10.59
N VAL A 69 -3.15 15.25 10.74
CA VAL A 69 -2.56 16.16 11.75
C VAL A 69 -3.06 17.60 11.56
N THR A 70 -3.17 18.11 10.32
CA THR A 70 -3.70 19.46 10.08
C THR A 70 -5.19 19.57 10.44
N VAL A 71 -5.99 18.55 10.16
CA VAL A 71 -7.40 18.48 10.59
C VAL A 71 -7.51 18.53 12.12
N PHE A 72 -6.66 17.78 12.84
CA PHE A 72 -6.61 17.85 14.30
C PHE A 72 -6.11 19.20 14.82
N GLY A 73 -5.09 19.79 14.18
CA GLY A 73 -4.55 21.11 14.53
C GLY A 73 -5.55 22.24 14.35
N ALA A 74 -6.32 22.23 13.25
CA ALA A 74 -7.40 23.18 13.01
C ALA A 74 -8.56 23.03 14.01
N THR A 75 -8.69 21.89 14.67
CA THR A 75 -9.69 21.67 15.71
C THR A 75 -9.24 22.18 17.08
N ALA A 76 -7.93 22.25 17.35
CA ALA A 76 -7.39 22.71 18.64
C ALA A 76 -7.69 24.19 18.93
N THR A 77 -8.10 24.96 17.91
CA THR A 77 -8.36 26.40 17.99
C THR A 77 -9.85 26.78 17.95
N GLY A 78 -10.82 25.84 17.88
CA GLY A 78 -12.24 26.19 17.73
C GLY A 78 -13.28 25.11 18.12
N THR A 79 -14.24 25.53 18.95
CA THR A 79 -15.41 24.83 19.50
C THR A 79 -16.29 24.10 18.45
N GLY A 80 -16.58 22.80 18.64
CA GLY A 80 -17.63 22.11 17.84
C GLY A 80 -17.68 20.57 17.92
N GLY A 81 -18.04 19.99 19.05
CA GLY A 81 -17.91 18.55 19.38
C GLY A 81 -18.81 17.50 18.68
N GLY A 82 -19.43 17.78 17.52
CA GLY A 82 -20.42 16.87 16.90
C GLY A 82 -20.05 16.29 15.52
N SER A 83 -19.65 17.14 14.56
CA SER A 83 -19.37 16.73 13.16
C SER A 83 -17.94 16.19 12.96
N LEU A 84 -17.06 16.37 13.94
CA LEU A 84 -15.62 16.08 13.83
C LEU A 84 -15.33 14.58 13.76
N THR A 85 -16.07 13.73 14.47
CA THR A 85 -15.85 12.28 14.47
C THR A 85 -16.24 11.67 13.12
N LEU A 86 -17.35 12.14 12.53
CA LEU A 86 -17.81 11.69 11.20
C LEU A 86 -16.80 12.09 10.12
N SER A 87 -16.37 13.36 10.09
CA SER A 87 -15.40 13.86 9.10
C SER A 87 -14.04 13.15 9.20
N ARG A 88 -13.57 12.85 10.42
CA ARG A 88 -12.31 12.10 10.65
C ARG A 88 -12.42 10.65 10.21
N ALA A 89 -13.51 9.96 10.55
CA ALA A 89 -13.73 8.58 10.12
C ALA A 89 -13.85 8.50 8.60
N PHE A 90 -14.57 9.44 7.97
CA PHE A 90 -14.66 9.53 6.51
C PHE A 90 -13.29 9.69 5.86
N TYR A 91 -12.42 10.53 6.42
CA TYR A 91 -11.06 10.72 5.91
C TYR A 91 -10.25 9.40 5.94
N VAL A 92 -10.34 8.63 7.01
CA VAL A 92 -9.68 7.32 7.10
C VAL A 92 -10.24 6.34 6.06
N VAL A 93 -11.56 6.32 5.86
CA VAL A 93 -12.22 5.49 4.86
C VAL A 93 -11.76 5.85 3.45
N VAL A 94 -11.68 7.15 3.12
CA VAL A 94 -11.17 7.64 1.84
C VAL A 94 -9.70 7.28 1.68
N GLY A 95 -8.88 7.48 2.71
CA GLY A 95 -7.47 7.07 2.71
C GLY A 95 -7.31 5.57 2.42
N LEU A 96 -8.11 4.72 3.07
CA LEU A 96 -8.12 3.27 2.84
C LEU A 96 -8.59 2.92 1.42
N PHE A 97 -9.60 3.63 0.91
CA PHE A 97 -10.10 3.46 -0.45
C PHE A 97 -9.04 3.80 -1.50
N VAL A 98 -8.16 4.76 -1.21
CA VAL A 98 -7.05 5.13 -2.09
C VAL A 98 -5.89 4.14 -1.97
N VAL A 99 -5.47 3.83 -0.74
CA VAL A 99 -4.29 3.02 -0.44
C VAL A 99 -4.51 1.53 -0.72
N GLY A 100 -5.71 1.01 -0.44
CA GLY A 100 -6.04 -0.41 -0.58
C GLY A 100 -5.82 -0.95 -2.00
N PRO A 101 -6.45 -0.36 -3.04
CA PRO A 101 -6.24 -0.76 -4.43
C PRO A 101 -4.79 -0.53 -4.90
N MET A 102 -4.08 0.43 -4.30
CA MET A 102 -2.66 0.67 -4.60
C MET A 102 -1.76 -0.46 -4.10
N LEU A 103 -2.05 -1.01 -2.92
CA LEU A 103 -1.32 -2.16 -2.37
C LEU A 103 -1.79 -3.50 -2.96
N ALA A 104 -3.02 -3.58 -3.46
CA ALA A 104 -3.63 -4.82 -3.90
C ALA A 104 -2.79 -5.61 -4.94
N PRO A 105 -2.27 -5.02 -6.03
CA PRO A 105 -1.46 -5.77 -6.99
C PRO A 105 -0.17 -6.32 -6.38
N ILE A 106 0.45 -5.58 -5.46
CA ILE A 106 1.70 -6.02 -4.80
C ILE A 106 1.42 -7.23 -3.90
N LEU A 107 0.37 -7.14 -3.07
CA LEU A 107 0.00 -8.21 -2.14
C LEU A 107 -0.51 -9.47 -2.87
N LEU A 108 -1.26 -9.29 -3.97
CA LEU A 108 -1.78 -10.40 -4.77
C LEU A 108 -0.68 -11.19 -5.47
N VAL A 109 0.37 -10.54 -5.99
CA VAL A 109 1.54 -11.24 -6.55
C VAL A 109 2.31 -11.96 -5.45
N ALA A 110 2.58 -11.30 -4.32
CA ALA A 110 3.28 -11.91 -3.19
C ALA A 110 2.54 -13.16 -2.68
N ARG A 111 1.21 -13.10 -2.57
CA ARG A 111 0.38 -14.24 -2.16
C ARG A 111 0.45 -15.40 -3.14
N ARG A 112 0.38 -15.12 -4.45
CA ARG A 112 0.38 -16.16 -5.49
C ARG A 112 1.73 -16.87 -5.56
N HIS A 113 2.82 -16.11 -5.50
CA HIS A 113 4.17 -16.67 -5.54
C HIS A 113 4.45 -17.62 -4.36
N ARG A 114 3.83 -17.36 -3.19
CA ARG A 114 3.93 -18.23 -2.00
C ARG A 114 3.09 -19.51 -2.09
N ARG A 115 2.05 -19.58 -2.94
CA ARG A 115 1.07 -20.69 -2.94
C ARG A 115 1.11 -21.59 -4.16
N GLU A 116 1.32 -21.04 -5.36
CA GLU A 116 1.01 -21.74 -6.61
C GLU A 116 2.10 -21.58 -7.69
N GLY A 117 3.07 -20.69 -7.48
CA GLY A 117 3.97 -20.20 -8.54
C GLY A 117 3.29 -19.11 -9.38
N SER A 118 4.07 -18.12 -9.84
CA SER A 118 3.54 -17.01 -10.65
C SER A 118 3.95 -17.14 -12.12
N THR A 119 3.09 -16.68 -13.03
CA THR A 119 3.38 -16.58 -14.46
C THR A 119 3.69 -15.12 -14.83
N ALA A 120 4.62 -14.91 -15.77
CA ALA A 120 4.99 -13.57 -16.21
C ALA A 120 3.81 -12.74 -16.75
N ARG A 121 2.79 -13.41 -17.33
CA ARG A 121 1.55 -12.79 -17.81
C ARG A 121 0.66 -12.28 -16.67
N TYR A 122 0.57 -13.02 -15.57
CA TYR A 122 -0.14 -12.58 -14.37
C TYR A 122 0.53 -11.35 -13.75
N ASP A 123 1.86 -11.41 -13.58
CA ASP A 123 2.65 -10.32 -13.01
C ASP A 123 2.54 -9.04 -13.86
N ALA A 124 2.60 -9.17 -15.19
CA ALA A 124 2.43 -8.04 -16.11
C ALA A 124 1.01 -7.46 -16.08
N ALA A 125 -0.03 -8.31 -16.08
CA ALA A 125 -1.42 -7.86 -16.03
C ALA A 125 -1.72 -7.06 -14.76
N LEU A 126 -1.22 -7.52 -13.60
CA LEU A 126 -1.40 -6.82 -12.33
C LEU A 126 -0.58 -5.52 -12.26
N GLY A 127 0.63 -5.51 -12.82
CA GLY A 127 1.43 -4.28 -12.93
C GLY A 127 0.75 -3.22 -13.81
N ILE A 128 0.20 -3.62 -14.97
CA ILE A 128 -0.55 -2.71 -15.85
C ILE A 128 -1.79 -2.19 -15.14
N ALA A 129 -2.57 -3.06 -14.49
CA ALA A 129 -3.76 -2.65 -13.74
C ALA A 129 -3.43 -1.64 -12.63
N GLY A 130 -2.29 -1.83 -11.94
CA GLY A 130 -1.78 -0.88 -10.96
C GLY A 130 -1.39 0.47 -11.56
N PHE A 131 -0.74 0.51 -12.72
CA PHE A 131 -0.45 1.77 -13.42
C PHE A 131 -1.71 2.47 -13.93
N VAL A 132 -2.68 1.70 -14.43
CA VAL A 132 -4.00 2.23 -14.82
C VAL A 132 -4.70 2.86 -13.62
N TYR A 133 -4.57 2.27 -12.43
CA TYR A 133 -5.07 2.88 -11.20
C TYR A 133 -4.42 4.23 -10.90
N PHE A 134 -3.09 4.35 -11.02
CA PHE A 134 -2.41 5.65 -10.88
C PHE A 134 -2.90 6.70 -11.88
N GLY A 135 -3.00 6.34 -13.16
CA GLY A 135 -3.54 7.24 -14.18
C GLY A 135 -4.98 7.66 -13.89
N SER A 136 -5.79 6.72 -13.39
CA SER A 136 -7.18 7.00 -13.03
C SER A 136 -7.32 7.95 -11.83
N LEU A 137 -6.43 7.84 -10.84
CA LEU A 137 -6.37 8.79 -9.73
C LEU A 137 -6.07 10.19 -10.27
N TYR A 138 -5.07 10.32 -11.14
CA TYR A 138 -4.74 11.61 -11.76
C TYR A 138 -5.94 12.20 -12.53
N CYS A 139 -6.62 11.40 -13.36
CA CYS A 139 -7.81 11.85 -14.07
C CYS A 139 -8.94 12.25 -13.11
N GLY A 140 -9.15 11.48 -12.03
CA GLY A 140 -10.13 11.80 -11.00
C GLY A 140 -9.84 13.12 -10.30
N LEU A 141 -8.57 13.37 -9.95
CA LEU A 141 -8.13 14.65 -9.41
C LEU A 141 -8.38 15.79 -10.40
N LEU A 142 -8.06 15.59 -11.69
CA LEU A 142 -8.23 16.60 -12.73
C LEU A 142 -9.71 17.00 -12.91
N ILE A 143 -10.63 16.04 -12.89
CA ILE A 143 -12.08 16.30 -12.95
C ILE A 143 -12.57 17.00 -11.67
N SER A 144 -11.94 16.71 -10.53
CA SER A 144 -12.35 17.27 -9.24
C SER A 144 -11.91 18.72 -9.00
N VAL A 145 -11.16 19.33 -9.91
CA VAL A 145 -10.64 20.70 -9.74
C VAL A 145 -11.80 21.72 -9.76
N PRO A 146 -11.99 22.51 -8.69
CA PRO A 146 -13.04 23.52 -8.65
C PRO A 146 -12.77 24.66 -9.64
N PRO A 147 -13.81 25.32 -10.18
CA PRO A 147 -13.66 26.31 -11.26
C PRO A 147 -12.69 27.46 -10.94
N GLY A 148 -12.64 27.91 -9.68
CA GLY A 148 -11.73 28.97 -9.23
C GLY A 148 -10.25 28.56 -9.14
N GLN A 149 -9.92 27.30 -9.41
CA GLN A 149 -8.55 26.76 -9.40
C GLN A 149 -8.19 26.10 -10.75
N GLN A 150 -9.04 26.26 -11.77
CA GLN A 150 -8.78 25.73 -13.11
C GLN A 150 -7.80 26.65 -13.83
N GLU A 151 -6.68 26.09 -14.29
CA GLU A 151 -5.68 26.81 -15.07
C GLU A 151 -6.02 26.72 -16.56
N SER A 152 -5.86 27.83 -17.29
CA SER A 152 -6.08 27.85 -18.74
C SER A 152 -4.93 27.12 -19.44
N VAL A 153 -5.21 25.95 -20.02
CA VAL A 153 -4.23 25.17 -20.79
C VAL A 153 -4.31 25.58 -22.26
N ASN A 154 -3.17 26.02 -22.81
CA ASN A 154 -3.04 26.36 -24.22
C ASN A 154 -2.35 25.23 -25.00
N GLY A 155 -2.67 25.08 -26.30
CA GLY A 155 -2.05 24.11 -27.20
C GLY A 155 -2.89 22.85 -27.45
N ALA A 156 -2.26 21.79 -27.98
CA ALA A 156 -2.97 20.60 -28.47
C ALA A 156 -3.76 19.82 -27.39
N LEU A 157 -3.41 19.99 -26.12
CA LEU A 157 -4.09 19.35 -24.98
C LEU A 157 -5.25 20.18 -24.40
N ALA A 158 -5.42 21.44 -24.83
CA ALA A 158 -6.51 22.30 -24.41
C ALA A 158 -7.91 21.66 -24.53
N PRO A 159 -8.29 21.00 -25.65
CA PRO A 159 -9.61 20.38 -25.75
C PRO A 159 -9.79 19.20 -24.80
N LEU A 160 -8.72 18.46 -24.51
CA LEU A 160 -8.77 17.33 -23.59
C LEU A 160 -8.97 17.79 -22.15
N VAL A 161 -8.22 18.81 -21.71
CA VAL A 161 -8.36 19.37 -20.36
C VAL A 161 -9.72 20.06 -20.20
N GLY A 162 -10.16 20.81 -21.21
CA GLY A 162 -11.50 21.42 -21.23
C GLY A 162 -12.61 20.37 -21.12
N TRP A 163 -12.47 19.21 -21.76
CA TRP A 163 -13.42 18.10 -21.61
C TRP A 163 -13.48 17.57 -20.17
N PHE A 164 -12.34 17.40 -19.50
CA PHE A 164 -12.32 16.98 -18.08
C PHE A 164 -12.94 18.02 -17.14
N TYR A 165 -12.69 19.31 -17.36
CA TYR A 165 -13.26 20.39 -16.56
C TYR A 165 -14.75 20.62 -16.80
N ALA A 166 -15.28 20.20 -17.95
CA ALA A 166 -16.71 20.25 -18.25
C ALA A 166 -17.52 19.16 -17.54
N LEU A 167 -16.86 18.12 -17.01
CA LEU A 167 -17.54 17.04 -16.31
C LEU A 167 -18.01 17.48 -14.91
N PRO A 168 -19.13 16.92 -14.41
CA PRO A 168 -19.53 17.13 -13.02
C PRO A 168 -18.42 16.70 -12.07
N GLN A 169 -18.17 17.47 -11.01
CA GLN A 169 -17.07 17.21 -10.07
C GLN A 169 -17.16 15.80 -9.44
N LEU A 170 -18.38 15.29 -9.21
CA LEU A 170 -18.64 13.94 -8.71
C LEU A 170 -18.18 12.83 -9.68
N ALA A 171 -18.10 13.12 -10.98
CA ALA A 171 -17.58 12.17 -11.97
C ALA A 171 -16.09 11.87 -11.75
N GLY A 172 -15.36 12.69 -10.98
CA GLY A 172 -13.97 12.44 -10.61
C GLY A 172 -13.76 11.14 -9.80
N LEU A 173 -14.80 10.61 -9.14
CA LEU A 173 -14.73 9.31 -8.47
C LEU A 173 -14.84 8.12 -9.44
N ALA A 174 -15.44 8.30 -10.63
CA ALA A 174 -15.67 7.19 -11.55
C ALA A 174 -14.37 6.54 -12.06
N PRO A 175 -13.34 7.31 -12.50
CA PRO A 175 -12.09 6.71 -12.96
C PRO A 175 -11.40 5.79 -11.92
N PRO A 176 -11.13 6.21 -10.66
CA PRO A 176 -10.46 5.34 -9.69
C PRO A 176 -11.29 4.13 -9.27
N VAL A 177 -12.62 4.28 -9.18
CA VAL A 177 -13.53 3.15 -8.88
C VAL A 177 -13.47 2.08 -9.99
N LEU A 178 -13.55 2.51 -11.25
CA LEU A 178 -13.46 1.60 -12.40
C LEU A 178 -12.09 0.92 -12.46
N ALA A 179 -11.00 1.65 -12.22
CA ALA A 179 -9.66 1.07 -12.22
C ALA A 179 -9.43 0.08 -11.07
N ALA A 180 -9.98 0.33 -9.88
CA ALA A 180 -9.98 -0.63 -8.80
C ALA A 180 -10.74 -1.91 -9.19
N GLY A 181 -11.88 -1.77 -9.89
CA GLY A 181 -12.61 -2.89 -10.49
C GLY A 181 -11.76 -3.67 -11.51
N LEU A 182 -10.99 -2.97 -12.34
CA LEU A 182 -10.07 -3.60 -13.31
C LEU A 182 -8.98 -4.43 -12.63
N ILE A 183 -8.47 -4.02 -11.46
CA ILE A 183 -7.53 -4.84 -10.67
C ILE A 183 -8.19 -6.15 -10.25
N TRP A 184 -9.45 -6.09 -9.77
CA TRP A 184 -10.20 -7.29 -9.39
C TRP A 184 -10.49 -8.21 -10.58
N VAL A 185 -10.91 -7.63 -11.71
CA VAL A 185 -11.13 -8.34 -12.99
C VAL A 185 -9.85 -9.01 -13.45
N ALA A 186 -8.73 -8.27 -13.51
CA ALA A 186 -7.43 -8.82 -13.90
C ALA A 186 -7.08 -10.01 -13.02
N HIS A 187 -7.25 -9.90 -11.70
CA HIS A 187 -7.02 -11.01 -10.78
C HIS A 187 -7.95 -12.22 -11.05
N ARG A 188 -9.24 -12.00 -11.30
CA ARG A 188 -10.24 -13.05 -11.55
C ARG A 188 -9.96 -13.83 -12.83
N TYR A 189 -9.58 -13.16 -13.91
CA TYR A 189 -9.39 -13.77 -15.23
C TYR A 189 -8.00 -14.38 -15.46
N THR A 190 -7.01 -14.02 -14.64
CA THR A 190 -5.64 -14.52 -14.75
C THR A 190 -5.26 -15.50 -13.64
N ARG A 191 -6.17 -15.76 -12.70
CA ARG A 191 -6.09 -16.89 -11.77
C ARG A 191 -6.19 -18.20 -12.55
#